data_AF-A0A8X6RVX4-F1
#
_entry.id   AF-A0A8X6RVX4-F1
#
_cell.length_a   1.000
_cell.length_b   1.000
_cell.length_c   1.000
_cell.angle_alpha   90.00
_cell.angle_beta   90.00
_cell.angle_gamma   90.00
#
_symmetry.space_group_name_H-M   'P 1'
#
loop_
_entity.id
_entity.type
_entity.pdbx_description
1 polymer ?
#
loop_
_entity_poly.entity_id
_entity_poly.type
_entity_poly.pdbx_seq_one_letter_code
_entity_poly.pdbx_strand_id
1 'polypeptide(L)'
;MKDRNKQSTSIIKYASKNCPTSAASYSAANATARHSKHFQEGEFLKEAWLACVSSLFDDFDNKDKIIQRIKDVPLSRNTIKDRILKLAENVTDQQKNDINSAPFISLCLDESIDITKSARLAVFARYWVGNIIKEELIEITSLLTATKGTNICTAVKNSLVEKVIDLKKIVSVTTDGAPNMVGKKMVSFLHLKQT
;
A
#
# COMPACT_ATOMS: atom_id res chain seq x y z
N MET A 1 12.00 -6.29 6.11
CA MET A 1 11.57 -5.58 4.87
C MET A 1 11.50 -6.48 3.61
N LYS A 2 11.58 -7.82 3.70
CA LYS A 2 11.69 -8.74 2.53
C LYS A 2 10.35 -9.28 1.98
N ASP A 3 9.23 -9.17 2.69
CA ASP A 3 7.98 -9.90 2.36
C ASP A 3 6.81 -9.08 1.79
N ARG A 4 6.97 -7.78 1.50
CA ARG A 4 5.91 -6.96 0.85
C ARG A 4 5.56 -7.42 -0.58
N ASN A 5 6.27 -8.40 -1.12
CA ASN A 5 6.22 -8.82 -2.53
C ASN A 5 5.09 -9.81 -2.86
N LYS A 6 4.47 -10.45 -1.87
CA LYS A 6 3.40 -11.45 -2.12
C LYS A 6 2.06 -10.82 -2.46
N GLN A 7 1.74 -9.63 -1.92
CA GLN A 7 0.38 -9.07 -2.05
C GLN A 7 0.10 -8.48 -3.45
N SER A 8 1.06 -7.81 -4.09
CA SER A 8 0.83 -7.19 -5.42
C SER A 8 0.99 -8.17 -6.60
N THR A 9 1.59 -9.34 -6.39
CA THR A 9 1.85 -10.33 -7.45
C THR A 9 0.65 -11.20 -7.82
N SER A 10 -0.37 -11.25 -6.97
CA SER A 10 -1.62 -12.00 -7.22
C SER A 10 -2.38 -11.49 -8.46
N ILE A 11 -2.55 -10.17 -8.60
CA ILE A 11 -3.18 -9.55 -9.77
C ILE A 11 -2.38 -9.78 -11.05
N ILE A 12 -1.04 -9.66 -10.99
CA ILE A 12 -0.19 -9.87 -12.16
C ILE A 12 -0.33 -11.32 -12.65
N LYS A 13 -0.33 -12.28 -11.72
CA LYS A 13 -0.54 -13.70 -12.03
C LYS A 13 -1.93 -13.94 -12.61
N TYR A 14 -2.97 -13.32 -12.06
CA TYR A 14 -4.32 -13.42 -12.62
C TYR A 14 -4.41 -12.83 -14.04
N ALA A 15 -3.85 -11.63 -14.26
CA ALA A 15 -3.82 -11.00 -15.57
C ALA A 15 -3.06 -11.85 -16.60
N SER A 16 -1.98 -12.52 -16.20
CA SER A 16 -1.16 -13.35 -17.10
C SER A 16 -1.91 -14.55 -17.68
N LYS A 17 -2.89 -15.09 -16.94
CA LYS A 17 -3.75 -16.18 -17.41
C LYS A 17 -4.76 -15.72 -18.48
N ASN A 18 -5.14 -14.44 -18.46
CA ASN A 18 -6.19 -13.89 -19.31
C ASN A 18 -5.65 -13.14 -20.52
N CYS A 19 -4.61 -12.32 -20.33
CA CYS A 19 -4.07 -11.44 -21.36
C CYS A 19 -2.60 -11.08 -21.06
N PRO A 20 -1.64 -11.62 -21.82
CA PRO A 20 -0.21 -11.37 -21.59
C PRO A 20 0.19 -9.89 -21.64
N THR A 21 -0.40 -9.10 -22.56
CA THR A 21 -0.12 -7.66 -22.67
C THR A 21 -0.67 -6.88 -21.48
N SER A 22 -1.82 -7.27 -20.95
CA SER A 22 -2.36 -6.72 -19.69
C SER A 22 -1.45 -7.04 -18.50
N ALA A 23 -0.93 -8.26 -18.41
CA ALA A 23 0.00 -8.65 -17.35
C ALA A 23 1.33 -7.88 -17.42
N ALA A 24 1.85 -7.66 -18.63
CA ALA A 24 3.03 -6.82 -18.86
C ALA A 24 2.76 -5.36 -18.42
N SER A 25 1.58 -4.82 -18.73
CA SER A 25 1.15 -3.49 -18.29
C SER A 25 1.09 -3.37 -16.76
N TYR A 26 0.52 -4.35 -16.06
CA TYR A 26 0.55 -4.39 -14.59
C TYR A 26 1.96 -4.52 -14.02
N SER A 27 2.84 -5.28 -14.68
CA SER A 27 4.23 -5.45 -14.25
C SER A 27 5.01 -4.14 -14.37
N ALA A 28 4.85 -3.42 -15.48
CA ALA A 28 5.40 -2.09 -15.67
C ALA A 28 4.86 -1.11 -14.62
N ALA A 29 3.54 -1.06 -14.42
CA ALA A 29 2.91 -0.22 -13.40
C ALA A 29 3.43 -0.49 -11.99
N ASN A 30 3.59 -1.76 -11.61
CA ASN A 30 4.17 -2.15 -10.33
C ASN A 30 5.63 -1.69 -10.21
N ALA A 31 6.43 -1.80 -11.27
CA ALA A 31 7.80 -1.29 -11.29
C ALA A 31 7.85 0.24 -11.13
N THR A 32 7.02 0.98 -11.89
CA THR A 32 6.89 2.43 -11.78
C THR A 32 6.56 2.86 -10.35
N ALA A 33 5.57 2.23 -9.71
CA ALA A 33 5.18 2.54 -8.34
C ALA A 33 6.29 2.25 -7.32
N ARG A 34 6.96 1.09 -7.43
CA ARG A 34 8.01 0.67 -6.49
C ARG A 34 9.26 1.54 -6.54
N HIS A 35 9.56 2.11 -7.70
CA HIS A 35 10.67 3.03 -7.89
C HIS A 35 10.25 4.50 -7.75
N SER A 36 9.02 4.78 -7.31
CA SER A 36 8.48 6.13 -7.12
C SER A 36 8.64 7.01 -8.37
N LYS A 37 8.38 6.42 -9.54
CA LYS A 37 8.52 7.06 -10.85
C LYS A 37 7.21 7.70 -11.31
N HIS A 38 7.29 8.71 -12.17
CA HIS A 38 6.11 9.39 -12.72
C HIS A 38 5.28 8.45 -13.60
N PHE A 39 3.96 8.67 -13.68
CA PHE A 39 3.10 7.82 -14.52
C PHE A 39 3.41 7.92 -16.03
N GLN A 40 4.09 9.00 -16.45
CA GLN A 40 4.56 9.21 -17.83
C GLN A 40 5.63 8.20 -18.24
N GLU A 41 6.29 7.56 -17.28
CA GLU A 41 7.42 6.67 -17.51
C GLU A 41 7.01 5.39 -18.23
N GLY A 42 5.71 5.07 -18.29
CA GLY A 42 5.21 3.97 -19.12
C GLY A 42 5.40 4.21 -20.62
N GLU A 43 5.22 5.44 -21.09
CA GLU A 43 5.42 5.81 -22.49
C GLU A 43 6.91 5.76 -22.84
N PHE A 44 7.76 6.35 -21.98
CA PHE A 44 9.22 6.26 -22.09
C PHE A 44 9.71 4.79 -22.12
N LEU A 45 9.18 3.93 -21.23
CA LEU A 45 9.55 2.52 -21.19
C LEU A 45 9.21 1.81 -22.51
N LYS A 46 8.05 2.13 -23.11
CA LYS A 46 7.68 1.58 -24.42
C LYS A 46 8.62 2.05 -25.52
N GLU A 47 8.93 3.34 -25.56
CA GLU A 47 9.87 3.92 -26.54
C GLU A 47 11.25 3.27 -26.43
N ALA A 48 11.77 3.14 -25.19
CA ALA A 48 13.04 2.48 -24.94
C ALA A 48 13.05 1.02 -25.41
N TRP A 49 11.98 0.26 -25.14
CA TRP A 49 11.86 -1.11 -25.63
C TRP A 49 11.83 -1.19 -27.15
N LEU A 50 11.09 -0.29 -27.82
CA LEU A 50 11.04 -0.25 -29.28
C LEU A 50 12.36 0.21 -29.90
N ALA A 51 13.16 1.03 -29.23
CA ALA A 51 14.48 1.41 -29.70
C ALA A 51 15.49 0.25 -29.60
N CYS A 52 15.39 -0.58 -28.56
CA CYS A 52 16.31 -1.70 -28.35
C CYS A 52 15.92 -2.97 -29.14
N VAL A 53 14.63 -3.21 -29.37
CA VAL A 53 14.14 -4.48 -29.96
C VAL A 53 14.75 -4.74 -31.35
N SER A 54 14.96 -3.69 -32.16
CA SER A 54 15.54 -3.80 -33.49
C SER A 54 16.99 -4.27 -33.47
N SER A 55 17.74 -4.03 -32.40
CA SER A 55 19.13 -4.48 -32.25
C SER A 55 19.23 -5.79 -31.48
N LEU A 56 18.33 -6.04 -30.53
CA LEU A 56 18.37 -7.22 -29.65
C LEU A 56 17.81 -8.49 -30.28
N PHE A 57 16.93 -8.37 -31.28
CA PHE A 57 16.21 -9.51 -31.86
C PHE A 57 16.24 -9.49 -33.39
N ASP A 58 17.24 -8.85 -34.02
CA ASP A 58 17.29 -8.77 -35.49
C ASP A 58 17.50 -10.14 -36.16
N ASP A 59 18.20 -11.03 -35.46
CA ASP A 59 18.51 -12.40 -35.83
C ASP A 59 17.35 -13.39 -35.57
N PHE A 60 16.23 -12.93 -35.01
CA PHE A 60 15.10 -13.79 -34.66
C PHE A 60 14.05 -13.79 -35.77
N ASP A 61 13.65 -14.98 -36.22
CA ASP A 61 12.62 -15.19 -37.24
C ASP A 61 11.24 -14.58 -36.89
N ASN A 62 10.98 -14.32 -35.61
CA ASN A 62 9.72 -13.78 -35.11
C ASN A 62 9.78 -12.30 -34.69
N LYS A 63 10.80 -11.55 -35.11
CA LYS A 63 11.02 -10.14 -34.68
C LYS A 63 9.81 -9.24 -34.86
N ASP A 64 9.11 -9.33 -35.98
CA ASP A 64 7.91 -8.50 -36.23
C ASP A 64 6.79 -8.79 -35.23
N LYS A 65 6.63 -10.05 -34.82
CA LYS A 65 5.65 -10.44 -33.80
C LYS A 65 6.04 -9.90 -32.42
N ILE A 66 7.34 -9.85 -32.10
CA ILE A 66 7.85 -9.28 -30.85
C ILE A 66 7.60 -7.77 -30.82
N ILE A 67 7.97 -7.07 -31.89
CA ILE A 67 7.74 -5.63 -32.05
C ILE A 67 6.25 -5.31 -31.89
N GLN A 68 5.39 -6.05 -32.56
CA GLN A 68 3.94 -5.84 -32.46
C GLN A 68 3.44 -6.07 -31.02
N ARG A 69 3.90 -7.13 -30.34
CA ARG A 69 3.53 -7.39 -28.94
C ARG A 69 3.93 -6.26 -28.01
N ILE A 70 5.08 -5.63 -28.20
CA ILE A 70 5.52 -4.46 -27.42
C ILE A 70 4.61 -3.26 -27.68
N LYS A 71 4.28 -2.99 -28.96
CA LYS A 71 3.36 -1.90 -29.33
C LYS A 71 1.99 -2.06 -28.67
N ASP A 72 1.48 -3.28 -28.62
CA ASP A 72 0.16 -3.63 -28.07
C ASP A 72 0.08 -3.54 -26.53
N VAL A 73 1.20 -3.43 -25.80
CA VAL A 73 1.16 -3.29 -24.34
C VAL A 73 0.62 -1.90 -23.98
N PRO A 74 -0.50 -1.78 -23.24
CA PRO A 74 -1.02 -0.47 -22.88
C PRO A 74 -0.18 0.14 -21.75
N LEU A 75 0.57 1.19 -22.05
CA LEU A 75 1.48 1.87 -21.11
C LEU A 75 1.28 3.39 -21.09
N SER A 76 0.15 3.90 -21.60
CA SER A 76 -0.17 5.33 -21.50
C SER A 76 -0.20 5.78 -20.04
N ARG A 77 0.02 7.08 -19.80
CA ARG A 77 -0.06 7.67 -18.46
C ARG A 77 -1.31 7.24 -17.67
N ASN A 78 -2.47 7.29 -18.32
CA ASN A 78 -3.74 6.90 -17.70
C ASN A 78 -3.79 5.41 -17.39
N THR A 79 -3.28 4.55 -18.29
CA THR A 79 -3.21 3.11 -18.03
C THR A 79 -2.33 2.82 -16.82
N ILE A 80 -1.13 3.40 -16.76
CA ILE A 80 -0.22 3.19 -15.62
C ILE A 80 -0.88 3.63 -14.32
N LYS A 81 -1.51 4.81 -14.29
CA LYS A 81 -2.27 5.29 -13.13
C LYS A 81 -3.34 4.27 -12.71
N ASP A 82 -4.20 3.85 -13.63
CA ASP A 82 -5.30 2.93 -13.33
C ASP A 82 -4.80 1.57 -12.84
N ARG A 83 -3.71 1.06 -13.42
CA ARG A 83 -3.10 -0.20 -13.00
C ARG A 83 -2.48 -0.08 -11.61
N ILE A 84 -1.81 1.03 -11.29
CA ILE A 84 -1.29 1.31 -9.94
C ILE A 84 -2.42 1.38 -8.92
N LEU A 85 -3.52 2.07 -9.24
CA LEU A 85 -4.68 2.17 -8.35
C LEU A 85 -5.29 0.79 -8.07
N LYS A 86 -5.47 -0.05 -9.10
CA LYS A 86 -5.96 -1.43 -8.93
C LYS A 86 -5.00 -2.30 -8.12
N LEU A 87 -3.69 -2.13 -8.29
CA LEU A 87 -2.69 -2.83 -7.48
C LEU A 87 -2.77 -2.40 -6.01
N ALA A 88 -2.92 -1.09 -5.76
CA ALA A 88 -3.05 -0.53 -4.41
C ALA A 88 -4.35 -0.99 -3.72
N GLU A 89 -5.47 -1.01 -4.44
CA GLU A 89 -6.76 -1.52 -3.97
C GLU A 89 -6.63 -2.97 -3.51
N ASN A 90 -6.09 -3.85 -4.36
CA ASN A 90 -5.90 -5.25 -4.01
C ASN A 90 -4.92 -5.49 -2.85
N VAL A 91 -3.87 -4.67 -2.72
CA VAL A 91 -3.00 -4.72 -1.54
C VAL A 91 -3.79 -4.31 -0.29
N THR A 92 -4.62 -3.27 -0.39
CA THR A 92 -5.46 -2.78 0.70
C THR A 92 -6.49 -3.84 1.12
N ASP A 93 -7.13 -4.51 0.17
CA ASP A 93 -8.11 -5.57 0.45
C ASP A 93 -7.47 -6.79 1.10
N GLN A 94 -6.29 -7.19 0.65
CA GLN A 94 -5.53 -8.27 1.28
C GLN A 94 -5.12 -7.89 2.71
N GLN A 95 -4.64 -6.67 2.93
CA GLN A 95 -4.34 -6.17 4.27
C GLN A 95 -5.58 -6.20 5.19
N LYS A 96 -6.74 -5.72 4.70
CA LYS A 96 -8.00 -5.76 5.46
C LYS A 96 -8.40 -7.18 5.82
N ASN A 97 -8.34 -8.11 4.85
CA ASN A 97 -8.66 -9.51 5.07
C ASN A 97 -7.72 -10.15 6.09
N ASP A 98 -6.42 -9.88 5.99
CA ASP A 98 -5.42 -10.39 6.92
C ASP A 98 -5.67 -9.89 8.35
N ILE A 99 -5.84 -8.57 8.52
CA ILE A 99 -6.15 -7.95 9.83
C ILE A 99 -7.45 -8.52 10.42
N ASN A 100 -8.49 -8.68 9.60
CA ASN A 100 -9.77 -9.20 10.06
C ASN A 100 -9.75 -10.71 10.30
N SER A 101 -8.83 -11.47 9.71
CA SER A 101 -8.61 -12.88 10.02
C SER A 101 -7.85 -13.08 11.33
N ALA A 102 -7.03 -12.10 11.73
CA ALA A 102 -6.25 -12.19 12.97
C ALA A 102 -7.18 -12.22 14.20
N PRO A 103 -6.87 -13.03 15.22
CA PRO A 103 -7.63 -13.05 16.46
C PRO A 103 -7.43 -11.76 17.28
N PHE A 104 -6.22 -11.23 17.25
CA PHE A 104 -5.81 -10.05 18.01
C PHE A 104 -4.87 -9.17 17.19
N ILE A 105 -4.95 -7.87 17.42
CA ILE A 105 -4.07 -6.87 16.82
C ILE A 105 -3.52 -5.93 17.88
N SER A 106 -2.34 -5.39 17.65
CA SER A 106 -1.76 -4.28 18.40
C SER A 106 -1.57 -3.10 17.47
N LEU A 107 -1.74 -1.88 17.98
CA LEU A 107 -1.53 -0.67 17.21
C LEU A 107 -0.24 0.02 17.64
N CYS A 108 0.47 0.60 16.68
CA CYS A 108 1.55 1.55 16.95
C CYS A 108 1.16 2.88 16.30
N LEU A 109 1.16 3.94 17.10
CA LEU A 109 0.78 5.28 16.70
C LEU A 109 2.02 6.16 16.71
N ASP A 110 2.33 6.75 15.57
CA ASP A 110 3.49 7.63 15.39
C ASP A 110 3.01 9.00 14.92
N GLU A 111 3.35 10.04 15.67
CA GLU A 111 2.99 11.42 15.36
C GLU A 111 4.20 12.12 14.71
N SER A 112 4.04 12.56 13.47
CA SER A 112 5.04 13.39 12.79
C SER A 112 4.49 14.80 12.58
N ILE A 113 5.29 15.81 12.89
CA ILE A 113 4.98 17.20 12.56
C ILE A 113 5.63 17.50 11.21
N ASP A 114 4.83 17.92 10.22
CA ASP A 114 5.39 18.35 8.94
C ASP A 114 5.97 19.77 8.99
N ILE A 115 6.72 20.15 7.96
CA ILE A 115 7.35 21.48 7.85
C ILE A 115 6.33 22.64 7.87
N THR A 116 5.06 22.36 7.58
CA THR A 116 3.96 23.34 7.62
C THR A 116 3.30 23.43 9.00
N LYS A 117 3.88 22.77 10.02
CA LYS A 117 3.34 22.63 11.38
C LYS A 117 2.02 21.86 11.46
N SER A 118 1.70 21.08 10.43
CA SER A 118 0.55 20.17 10.46
C SER A 118 1.00 18.85 11.05
N ALA A 119 0.35 18.42 12.14
CA ALA A 119 0.60 17.11 12.71
C ALA A 119 -0.09 16.02 11.88
N ARG A 120 0.65 14.94 11.60
CA ARG A 120 0.14 13.75 10.94
C ARG A 120 0.30 12.56 11.87
N LEU A 121 -0.72 11.72 11.90
CA LEU A 121 -0.73 10.48 12.65
C LEU A 121 -0.59 9.31 11.69
N ALA A 122 0.48 8.53 11.83
CA ALA A 122 0.62 7.24 11.21
C ALA A 122 0.11 6.15 12.16
N VAL A 123 -0.81 5.31 11.66
CA VAL A 123 -1.40 4.20 12.39
C VAL A 123 -0.87 2.91 11.78
N PHE A 124 -0.08 2.16 12.54
CA PHE A 124 0.37 0.83 12.17
C PHE A 124 -0.41 -0.23 12.94
N ALA A 125 -0.71 -1.36 12.29
CA ALA A 125 -1.15 -2.55 12.98
C ALA A 125 -0.10 -3.64 12.91
N ARG A 126 0.14 -4.26 14.06
CA ARG A 126 0.92 -5.47 14.22
C ARG A 126 0.00 -6.61 14.62
N TYR A 127 0.00 -7.68 13.83
CA TYR A 127 -0.95 -8.78 13.96
C TYR A 127 -0.34 -10.11 13.51
N TRP A 128 -0.93 -11.21 14.00
CA TRP A 128 -0.52 -12.58 13.64
C TRP A 128 -1.47 -13.15 12.59
N VAL A 129 -0.94 -13.57 11.45
CA VAL A 129 -1.72 -14.22 10.38
C VAL A 129 -0.98 -15.42 9.82
N GLY A 130 -1.67 -16.58 9.76
CA GLY A 130 -1.04 -17.85 9.47
C GLY A 130 0.01 -18.18 10.54
N ASN A 131 1.29 -18.12 10.17
CA ASN A 131 2.45 -18.37 11.05
C ASN A 131 3.46 -17.21 11.09
N ILE A 132 3.05 -16.01 10.71
CA ILE A 132 3.93 -14.84 10.66
C ILE A 132 3.31 -13.65 11.39
N ILE A 133 4.17 -12.88 12.06
CA ILE A 133 3.82 -11.54 12.54
C ILE A 133 4.01 -10.57 11.39
N LYS A 134 2.96 -9.82 11.06
CA LYS A 134 3.02 -8.70 10.14
C LYS A 134 2.91 -7.39 10.91
N GLU A 135 3.60 -6.38 10.43
CA GLU A 135 3.45 -5.00 10.86
C GLU A 135 3.29 -4.14 9.61
N GLU A 136 2.15 -3.47 9.50
CA GLU A 136 1.81 -2.72 8.29
C GLU A 136 1.13 -1.40 8.64
N LEU A 137 1.37 -0.40 7.81
CA LEU A 137 0.71 0.90 7.88
C LEU A 137 -0.75 0.73 7.47
N ILE A 138 -1.67 1.10 8.35
CA ILE A 138 -3.10 1.17 8.09
C ILE A 138 -3.40 2.50 7.44
N GLU A 139 -3.02 3.62 8.06
CA GLU A 139 -3.42 4.95 7.62
C GLU A 139 -2.40 6.01 8.00
N ILE A 140 -2.32 7.07 7.18
CA ILE A 140 -1.73 8.34 7.55
C ILE A 140 -2.83 9.38 7.48
N THR A 141 -3.18 9.98 8.62
CA THR A 141 -4.25 10.96 8.71
C THR A 141 -3.75 12.28 9.28
N SER A 142 -4.27 13.39 8.78
CA SER A 142 -3.90 14.72 9.26
C SER A 142 -4.69 15.08 10.51
N LEU A 143 -4.01 15.53 11.56
CA LEU A 143 -4.63 16.06 12.76
C LEU A 143 -4.94 17.55 12.52
N LEU A 144 -6.14 17.84 12.02
CA LEU A 144 -6.59 19.19 11.64
C LEU A 144 -6.66 20.19 12.80
N THR A 145 -6.67 19.71 14.05
CA THR A 145 -6.71 20.54 15.26
C THR A 145 -5.63 20.09 16.24
N ALA A 146 -5.35 20.92 17.25
CA ALA A 146 -4.30 20.71 18.26
C ALA A 146 -4.05 19.23 18.62
N THR A 147 -2.78 18.89 18.84
CA THR A 147 -2.23 17.57 19.16
C THR A 147 -2.63 17.11 20.56
N LYS A 148 -3.94 17.08 20.84
CA LYS A 148 -4.51 16.59 22.09
C LYS A 148 -4.84 15.11 21.90
N GLY A 149 -4.53 14.28 22.90
CA GLY A 149 -4.83 12.85 22.85
C GLY A 149 -6.29 12.48 22.53
N THR A 150 -7.26 13.37 22.77
CA THR A 150 -8.67 13.17 22.35
C THR A 150 -8.83 13.16 20.83
N ASN A 151 -8.16 14.06 20.13
CA ASN A 151 -8.27 14.17 18.68
C ASN A 151 -7.61 12.97 18.02
N ILE A 152 -6.49 12.52 18.59
CA ILE A 152 -5.76 11.34 18.14
C ILE A 152 -6.61 10.08 18.33
N CYS A 153 -7.24 9.92 19.51
CA CYS A 153 -8.16 8.81 19.77
C CYS A 153 -9.34 8.79 18.78
N THR A 154 -9.96 9.95 18.52
CA THR A 154 -11.05 10.05 17.53
C THR A 154 -10.57 9.70 16.12
N ALA A 155 -9.41 10.21 15.70
CA ALA A 155 -8.83 9.92 14.39
C ALA A 155 -8.55 8.42 14.21
N VAL A 156 -7.96 7.76 15.21
CA VAL A 156 -7.72 6.31 15.20
C VAL A 156 -9.03 5.53 15.13
N LYS A 157 -10.03 5.88 15.95
CA LYS A 157 -11.34 5.21 15.91
C LYS A 157 -12.00 5.32 14.54
N ASN A 158 -12.03 6.51 13.96
CA ASN A 158 -12.64 6.74 12.65
C ASN A 158 -11.91 5.94 11.56
N SER A 159 -10.57 5.99 11.54
CA SER A 159 -9.73 5.21 10.63
C SER A 159 -10.04 3.71 10.66
N LEU A 160 -10.16 3.14 11.86
CA LEU A 160 -10.43 1.71 12.04
C LEU A 160 -11.86 1.33 11.61
N VAL A 161 -12.84 2.20 11.91
CA VAL A 161 -14.23 2.00 11.48
C VAL A 161 -14.34 2.06 9.95
N GLU A 162 -13.72 3.06 9.31
CA GLU A 162 -13.71 3.20 7.85
C GLU A 162 -13.07 2.00 7.15
N LYS A 163 -12.06 1.38 7.79
CA LYS A 163 -11.39 0.18 7.27
C LYS A 163 -12.05 -1.13 7.70
N VAL A 164 -13.18 -1.06 8.41
CA VAL A 164 -13.95 -2.22 8.87
C VAL A 164 -13.08 -3.14 9.73
N ILE A 165 -12.27 -2.56 10.62
CA ILE A 165 -11.43 -3.28 11.57
C ILE A 165 -12.14 -3.31 12.92
N ASP A 166 -12.36 -4.51 13.46
CA ASP A 166 -13.03 -4.68 14.74
C ASP A 166 -12.16 -4.16 15.91
N LEU A 167 -12.62 -3.10 16.56
CA LEU A 167 -11.99 -2.50 17.73
C LEU A 167 -11.83 -3.50 18.88
N LYS A 168 -12.71 -4.52 18.97
CA LYS A 168 -12.63 -5.57 19.99
C LYS A 168 -11.45 -6.52 19.76
N LYS A 169 -10.70 -6.42 18.68
CA LYS A 169 -9.47 -7.21 18.46
C LYS A 169 -8.21 -6.52 18.97
N ILE A 170 -8.28 -5.22 19.26
CA ILE A 170 -7.13 -4.44 19.71
C ILE A 170 -6.78 -4.87 21.14
N VAL A 171 -5.56 -5.36 21.35
CA VAL A 171 -5.06 -5.78 22.68
C VAL A 171 -4.08 -4.79 23.28
N SER A 172 -3.45 -3.96 22.46
CA SER A 172 -2.55 -2.91 22.91
C SER A 172 -2.44 -1.78 21.89
N VAL A 173 -2.09 -0.60 22.38
CA VAL A 173 -1.76 0.58 21.59
C VAL A 173 -0.45 1.12 22.14
N THR A 174 0.55 1.27 21.28
CA THR A 174 1.88 1.79 21.61
C THR A 174 2.02 3.17 20.99
N THR A 175 2.62 4.09 21.73
CA THR A 175 2.93 5.45 21.29
C THR A 175 4.40 5.75 21.61
N ASP A 176 4.99 6.75 20.97
CA ASP A 176 6.39 7.17 21.14
C ASP A 176 6.68 7.87 22.49
N GLY A 177 5.66 8.04 23.33
CA GLY A 177 5.80 8.71 24.62
C GLY A 177 5.78 10.25 24.54
N ALA A 178 5.48 10.83 23.38
CA ALA A 178 5.29 12.28 23.27
C ALA A 178 4.23 12.76 24.29
N PRO A 179 4.40 13.92 24.95
CA PRO A 179 3.49 14.37 26.02
C PRO A 179 2.01 14.37 25.62
N ASN A 180 1.74 14.63 24.35
CA ASN A 180 0.42 14.63 23.71
C ASN A 180 -0.23 13.24 23.59
N MET A 181 0.61 12.20 23.56
CA MET A 181 0.28 10.78 23.40
C MET A 181 0.19 10.01 24.73
N VAL A 182 0.69 10.58 25.83
CA VAL A 182 0.76 9.95 27.17
C VAL A 182 -0.33 10.49 28.13
N GLY A 183 -1.16 11.45 27.70
CA GLY A 183 -2.20 12.04 28.55
C GLY A 183 -3.26 11.04 29.04
N LYS A 184 -3.86 11.30 30.22
CA LYS A 184 -4.89 10.45 30.88
C LYS A 184 -5.99 9.91 29.95
N LYS A 185 -6.35 10.65 28.90
CA LYS A 185 -7.38 10.26 27.91
C LYS A 185 -6.92 9.27 26.83
N MET A 186 -5.62 9.26 26.51
CA MET A 186 -5.00 8.21 25.70
C MET A 186 -4.86 6.92 26.52
N VAL A 187 -4.45 7.06 27.79
CA VAL A 187 -4.40 5.95 28.75
C VAL A 187 -5.78 5.32 28.98
N SER A 188 -6.87 6.11 28.96
CA SER A 188 -8.23 5.57 29.04
C SER A 188 -8.73 4.92 27.74
N PHE A 189 -8.17 5.27 26.57
CA PHE A 189 -8.35 4.49 25.33
C PHE A 189 -7.62 3.14 25.43
N LEU A 190 -6.45 3.08 26.08
CA LEU A 190 -5.77 1.82 26.42
C LEU A 190 -6.54 0.97 27.45
N HIS A 191 -7.24 1.59 28.41
CA HIS A 191 -7.92 0.89 29.51
C HIS A 191 -9.27 0.25 29.17
N LEU A 192 -9.80 0.43 27.95
CA LEU A 192 -11.08 -0.15 27.50
C LEU A 192 -11.08 -1.69 27.36
N LYS A 193 -10.09 -2.38 27.92
CA LYS A 193 -9.93 -3.83 27.87
C LYS A 193 -9.36 -4.50 29.13
N GLN A 194 -9.19 -3.79 30.25
CA GLN A 194 -8.82 -4.44 31.52
C GLN A 194 -10.01 -4.65 32.48
N THR A 195 -11.24 -4.48 32.01
CA THR A 195 -12.48 -4.82 32.73
C THR A 195 -13.40 -5.58 31.80
#